data_AF-A3DLB8-F1
#
_entry.id   AF-A3DLB8-F1
#
_cell.length_a   1.000
_cell.length_b   1.000
_cell.length_c   1.000
_cell.angle_alpha   90.00
_cell.angle_beta   90.00
_cell.angle_gamma   90.00
#
_symmetry.space_group_name_H-M   'P 1'
#
loop_
_entity.id
_entity.type
_entity.pdbx_description
1 polymer ?
#
loop_
_entity_poly.entity_id
_entity_poly.type
_entity_poly.pdbx_seq_one_letter_code
_entity_poly.pdbx_strand_id
1 'polypeptide(L)'
;MYYLDEIEYKLLIHDLLPRTRENPIDDRLRGWNWHQPPVRPYSFELQLPIWEIAGSICPTYRDVWIRRKVLRKKLFTTSKQAEGVIIHKIVSHVFKEAKKLIYSGDYSDLKNALLPGVKELVDNEVKYISELVENIDANKIKEFALQVADWEMLRIEGRINTVKAKYPYIDEEGLVSLAVPVSLEMPVDGRLLGLSSMLRVDASWLPGGLIYEIKTGYREKWHKLQVAGYALALESIYERPVDIGVVVYVNRAVEGIRVNRDIFVVSDDLRSRFLEKRDEIQMLLLKGEEPRIPDKCPRKCLFRNICLGE
;
A
#
# COMPACT_ATOMS: atom_id res chain seq x y z
N MET A 1 9.77 1.48 8.49
CA MET A 1 8.54 2.01 7.89
C MET A 1 7.36 1.69 8.79
N TYR A 2 7.21 0.44 9.19
CA TYR A 2 6.02 -0.06 9.88
C TYR A 2 6.10 -0.06 11.42
N TYR A 3 7.06 0.66 12.00
CA TYR A 3 7.23 0.79 13.44
C TYR A 3 6.75 2.15 13.92
N LEU A 4 5.68 2.16 14.73
CA LEU A 4 5.13 3.38 15.31
C LEU A 4 6.10 4.03 16.31
N ASP A 5 6.09 5.35 16.40
CA ASP A 5 6.74 6.09 17.48
C ASP A 5 5.86 6.17 18.74
N GLU A 6 6.36 6.82 19.80
CA GLU A 6 5.66 6.90 21.09
C GLU A 6 4.33 7.66 21.02
N ILE A 7 4.28 8.75 20.24
CA ILE A 7 3.07 9.57 20.10
C ILE A 7 2.06 8.81 19.25
N GLU A 8 2.49 8.23 18.14
CA GLU A 8 1.70 7.38 17.25
C GLU A 8 1.10 6.18 18.00
N TYR A 9 1.89 5.54 18.87
CA TYR A 9 1.41 4.44 19.72
C TYR A 9 0.37 4.91 20.74
N LYS A 10 0.61 6.05 21.42
CA LYS A 10 -0.36 6.63 22.36
C LYS A 10 -1.67 7.01 21.65
N LEU A 11 -1.59 7.60 20.46
CA LEU A 11 -2.75 7.90 19.62
C LEU A 11 -3.52 6.62 19.27
N LEU A 12 -2.82 5.57 18.86
CA LEU A 12 -3.45 4.29 18.54
C LEU A 12 -4.18 3.69 19.74
N ILE A 13 -3.52 3.61 20.89
CA ILE A 13 -4.05 2.93 22.09
C ILE A 13 -5.13 3.74 22.80
N HIS A 14 -4.98 5.07 22.90
CA HIS A 14 -5.84 5.92 23.72
C HIS A 14 -6.92 6.67 22.95
N ASP A 15 -6.88 6.69 21.62
CA ASP A 15 -7.89 7.37 20.79
C ASP A 15 -8.48 6.44 19.74
N LEU A 16 -7.66 5.90 18.84
CA LEU A 16 -8.18 5.20 17.66
C LEU A 16 -8.82 3.83 17.97
N LEU A 17 -8.15 2.98 18.76
CA LEU A 17 -8.72 1.68 19.16
C LEU A 17 -9.93 1.81 20.09
N PRO A 18 -9.98 2.76 21.06
CA PRO A 18 -11.19 3.03 21.81
C PRO A 18 -12.36 3.47 20.91
N ARG A 19 -12.13 4.37 19.96
CA ARG A 19 -13.18 4.82 19.02
C ARG A 19 -13.79 3.68 18.23
N THR A 20 -12.99 2.72 17.77
CA THR A 20 -13.51 1.55 17.02
C THR A 20 -14.26 0.57 17.91
N ARG A 21 -14.06 0.59 19.23
CA ARG A 21 -14.82 -0.22 20.19
C ARG A 21 -16.13 0.46 20.59
N GLU A 22 -16.11 1.78 20.78
CA GLU A 22 -17.28 2.58 21.14
C GLU A 22 -18.26 2.73 19.96
N ASN A 23 -17.72 2.98 18.76
CA ASN A 23 -18.46 3.06 17.52
C ASN A 23 -17.87 2.05 16.53
N PRO A 24 -18.23 0.76 16.65
CA PRO A 24 -17.78 -0.25 15.72
C PRO A 24 -18.29 0.06 14.32
N ILE A 25 -17.47 -0.29 13.33
CA ILE A 25 -17.88 -0.24 11.92
C ILE A 25 -19.16 -1.07 11.74
N ASP A 26 -20.14 -0.52 11.03
CA ASP A 26 -21.36 -1.24 10.67
C ASP A 26 -21.02 -2.59 10.04
N ASP A 27 -21.57 -3.67 10.60
CA ASP A 27 -21.28 -5.03 10.14
C ASP A 27 -21.60 -5.17 8.65
N ARG A 28 -22.65 -4.50 8.15
CA ARG A 28 -23.04 -4.53 6.73
C ARG A 28 -21.97 -3.97 5.79
N LEU A 29 -21.01 -3.20 6.30
CA LEU A 29 -19.88 -2.62 5.55
C LEU A 29 -18.58 -3.41 5.73
N ARG A 30 -18.66 -4.61 6.29
CA ARG A 30 -17.51 -5.51 6.48
C ARG A 30 -17.29 -6.40 5.27
N GLY A 31 -16.03 -6.66 4.95
CA GLY A 31 -15.66 -7.48 3.80
C GLY A 31 -16.23 -8.91 3.82
N TRP A 32 -16.48 -9.48 5.00
CA TRP A 32 -17.12 -10.81 5.13
C TRP A 32 -18.58 -10.84 4.65
N ASN A 33 -19.24 -9.67 4.55
CA ASN A 33 -20.59 -9.55 3.99
C ASN A 33 -20.62 -9.44 2.46
N TRP A 34 -19.58 -9.92 1.76
CA TRP A 34 -19.44 -9.92 0.30
C TRP A 34 -20.61 -10.55 -0.48
N HIS A 35 -21.43 -11.37 0.17
CA HIS A 35 -22.58 -12.04 -0.44
C HIS A 35 -23.86 -11.18 -0.42
N GLN A 36 -23.87 -10.03 0.29
CA GLN A 36 -25.04 -9.14 0.45
C GLN A 36 -24.71 -7.67 0.11
N PRO A 37 -25.67 -6.87 -0.38
CA PRO A 37 -25.49 -5.43 -0.51
C PRO A 37 -25.24 -4.76 0.86
N PRO A 38 -24.41 -3.69 0.93
CA PRO A 38 -23.75 -2.99 -0.18
C PRO A 38 -22.37 -3.56 -0.56
N VAL A 39 -21.87 -4.58 0.13
CA VAL A 39 -20.52 -5.10 -0.08
C VAL A 39 -20.44 -5.98 -1.33
N ARG A 40 -21.50 -6.73 -1.63
CA ARG A 40 -21.64 -7.51 -2.85
C ARG A 40 -21.37 -6.64 -4.09
N PRO A 41 -20.43 -7.03 -4.96
CA PRO A 41 -20.11 -6.24 -6.15
C PRO A 41 -21.27 -6.18 -7.13
N TYR A 42 -21.32 -5.11 -7.91
CA TYR A 42 -22.22 -5.02 -9.05
C TYR A 42 -22.03 -6.20 -10.03
N SER A 43 -20.78 -6.63 -10.24
CA SER A 43 -20.47 -7.84 -11.02
C SER A 43 -19.24 -8.60 -10.49
N PHE A 44 -19.33 -9.92 -10.48
CA PHE A 44 -18.19 -10.81 -10.19
C PHE A 44 -17.32 -11.08 -11.43
N GLU A 45 -17.87 -10.89 -12.63
CA GLU A 45 -17.19 -11.18 -13.89
C GLU A 45 -16.14 -10.10 -14.23
N LEU A 46 -16.40 -8.86 -13.80
CA LEU A 46 -15.50 -7.74 -14.04
C LEU A 46 -14.66 -7.41 -12.80
N GLN A 47 -13.41 -7.89 -12.79
CA GLN A 47 -12.50 -7.67 -11.68
C GLN A 47 -11.69 -6.37 -11.83
N LEU A 48 -11.66 -5.59 -10.75
CA LEU A 48 -10.94 -4.31 -10.68
C LEU A 48 -9.78 -4.38 -9.67
N PRO A 49 -8.55 -3.96 -10.02
CA PRO A 49 -7.52 -3.73 -9.03
C PRO A 49 -7.88 -2.48 -8.19
N ILE A 50 -7.54 -2.52 -6.90
CA ILE A 50 -7.88 -1.44 -5.94
C ILE A 50 -7.37 -0.07 -6.39
N TRP A 51 -6.15 -0.01 -6.94
CA TRP A 51 -5.56 1.26 -7.39
C TRP A 51 -6.35 1.92 -8.52
N GLU A 52 -7.04 1.15 -9.37
CA GLU A 52 -7.84 1.69 -10.48
C GLU A 52 -9.14 2.32 -9.96
N ILE A 53 -9.69 1.76 -8.88
CA ILE A 53 -10.85 2.33 -8.17
C ILE A 53 -10.40 3.56 -7.38
N ALA A 54 -9.51 3.37 -6.40
CA ALA A 54 -9.11 4.43 -5.49
C ALA A 54 -8.47 5.61 -6.23
N GLY A 55 -7.51 5.32 -7.12
CA GLY A 55 -6.72 6.31 -7.84
C GLY A 55 -7.42 6.96 -9.04
N SER A 56 -8.65 6.58 -9.40
CA SER A 56 -9.38 7.30 -10.45
C SER A 56 -9.70 8.72 -10.00
N ILE A 57 -9.27 9.69 -10.83
CA ILE A 57 -9.45 11.12 -10.56
C ILE A 57 -10.48 11.77 -11.49
N CYS A 58 -10.89 11.08 -12.56
CA CYS A 58 -11.85 11.62 -13.52
C CYS A 58 -13.27 11.50 -12.98
N PRO A 59 -14.05 12.60 -12.91
CA PRO A 59 -15.44 12.55 -12.42
C PRO A 59 -16.37 11.65 -13.24
N THR A 60 -16.02 11.36 -14.50
CA THR A 60 -16.82 10.50 -15.39
C THR A 60 -16.21 9.09 -15.53
N TYR A 61 -15.17 8.77 -14.74
CA TYR A 61 -14.39 7.52 -14.86
C TYR A 61 -13.81 7.25 -16.26
N ARG A 62 -13.75 8.27 -17.12
CA ARG A 62 -13.18 8.14 -18.47
C ARG A 62 -11.71 7.74 -18.43
N ASP A 63 -10.97 8.08 -17.37
CA ASP A 63 -9.59 7.62 -17.16
C ASP A 63 -9.51 6.09 -17.01
N VAL A 64 -10.46 5.49 -16.27
CA VAL A 64 -10.57 4.03 -16.13
C VAL A 64 -10.97 3.38 -17.45
N TRP A 65 -11.96 3.96 -18.15
CA TRP A 65 -12.39 3.45 -19.45
C TRP A 65 -11.26 3.46 -20.48
N ILE A 66 -10.50 4.56 -20.59
CA ILE A 66 -9.35 4.68 -21.49
C ILE A 66 -8.29 3.61 -21.17
N ARG A 67 -7.95 3.42 -19.89
CA ARG A 67 -7.00 2.37 -19.46
C ARG A 67 -7.43 0.98 -19.94
N ARG A 68 -8.70 0.63 -19.75
CA ARG A 68 -9.23 -0.71 -20.03
C ARG A 68 -9.53 -0.96 -21.50
N LYS A 69 -10.14 0.00 -22.20
CA LYS A 69 -10.68 -0.20 -23.56
C LYS A 69 -9.73 0.25 -24.66
N VAL A 70 -8.95 1.32 -24.42
CA VAL A 70 -8.04 1.93 -25.40
C VAL A 70 -6.62 1.42 -25.22
N LEU A 71 -6.04 1.60 -24.03
CA LEU A 71 -4.60 1.36 -23.81
C LEU A 71 -4.24 -0.11 -23.61
N ARG A 72 -5.21 -0.94 -23.18
CA ARG A 72 -5.20 -2.41 -23.11
C ARG A 72 -3.98 -3.11 -22.47
N LYS A 73 -2.96 -2.39 -21.95
CA LYS A 73 -1.80 -2.86 -21.14
C LYS A 73 -0.67 -1.83 -20.97
N LYS A 74 -0.65 -0.67 -21.66
CA LYS A 74 0.38 0.36 -21.43
C LYS A 74 0.09 1.14 -20.14
N LEU A 75 0.79 0.81 -19.07
CA LEU A 75 0.83 1.62 -17.86
C LEU A 75 1.73 2.84 -18.12
N PHE A 76 1.13 4.01 -18.28
CA PHE A 76 1.87 5.26 -18.17
C PHE A 76 2.40 5.36 -16.74
N THR A 77 3.71 5.17 -16.60
CA THR A 77 4.39 5.27 -15.32
C THR A 77 5.09 6.61 -15.30
N THR A 78 4.61 7.54 -14.50
CA THR A 78 5.32 8.79 -14.24
C THR A 78 6.60 8.51 -13.45
N SER A 79 7.60 9.40 -13.55
CA SER A 79 8.81 9.32 -12.71
C SER A 79 8.50 9.15 -11.21
N LYS A 80 7.42 9.78 -10.72
CA LYS A 80 6.97 9.62 -9.32
C LYS A 80 6.42 8.22 -9.01
N GLN A 81 5.66 7.63 -9.93
CA GLN A 81 5.16 6.26 -9.76
C GLN A 81 6.30 5.25 -9.80
N ALA A 82 7.27 5.46 -10.69
CA ALA A 82 8.48 4.65 -10.78
C ALA A 82 9.30 4.69 -9.47
N GLU A 83 9.53 5.88 -8.92
CA GLU A 83 10.16 6.04 -7.60
C GLU A 83 9.39 5.28 -6.52
N GLY A 84 8.06 5.41 -6.49
CA GLY A 84 7.21 4.64 -5.58
C GLY A 84 7.45 3.13 -5.69
N VAL A 85 7.34 2.56 -6.89
CA VAL A 85 7.53 1.11 -7.11
C VAL A 85 8.88 0.62 -6.57
N ILE A 86 9.96 1.37 -6.80
CA ILE A 86 11.30 1.04 -6.31
C ILE A 86 11.32 1.05 -4.77
N ILE A 87 10.77 2.09 -4.14
CA ILE A 87 10.74 2.21 -2.67
C ILE A 87 9.95 1.05 -2.03
N HIS A 88 8.79 0.66 -2.58
CA HIS A 88 8.03 -0.49 -2.05
C HIS A 88 8.85 -1.78 -2.13
N LYS A 89 9.48 -2.05 -3.29
CA LYS A 89 10.32 -3.24 -3.48
C LYS A 89 11.47 -3.31 -2.49
N ILE A 90 12.18 -2.20 -2.29
CA ILE A 90 13.31 -2.12 -1.37
C ILE A 90 12.87 -2.37 0.07
N VAL A 91 11.82 -1.69 0.54
CA VAL A 91 11.33 -1.88 1.90
C VAL A 91 10.89 -3.33 2.11
N SER A 92 10.13 -3.89 1.16
CA SER A 92 9.72 -5.30 1.22
C SER A 92 10.92 -6.25 1.28
N HIS A 93 11.94 -6.01 0.46
CA HIS A 93 13.16 -6.81 0.43
C HIS A 93 13.93 -6.74 1.75
N VAL A 94 14.21 -5.53 2.27
CA VAL A 94 14.93 -5.35 3.53
C VAL A 94 14.28 -6.12 4.67
N PHE A 95 12.95 -6.00 4.81
CA PHE A 95 12.25 -6.75 5.86
C PHE A 95 12.29 -8.28 5.64
N LYS A 96 12.12 -8.76 4.40
CA LYS A 96 12.12 -10.20 4.10
C LYS A 96 13.49 -10.82 4.35
N GLU A 97 14.55 -10.19 3.86
CA GLU A 97 15.91 -10.66 4.08
C GLU A 97 16.31 -10.55 5.54
N ALA A 98 15.90 -9.50 6.26
CA ALA A 98 16.09 -9.42 7.70
C ALA A 98 15.47 -10.61 8.44
N LYS A 99 14.24 -11.02 8.09
CA LYS A 99 13.62 -12.22 8.69
C LYS A 99 14.42 -13.49 8.38
N LYS A 100 14.92 -13.65 7.15
CA LYS A 100 15.75 -14.81 6.78
C LYS A 100 17.04 -14.86 7.61
N LEU A 101 17.72 -13.73 7.78
CA LEU A 101 18.93 -13.63 8.61
C LEU A 101 18.63 -13.95 10.07
N ILE A 102 17.47 -13.52 10.59
CA ILE A 102 17.05 -13.90 11.95
C ILE A 102 16.89 -15.43 12.05
N TYR A 103 16.18 -16.06 11.11
CA TYR A 103 15.99 -17.51 11.11
C TYR A 103 17.27 -18.32 10.88
N SER A 104 18.27 -17.76 10.19
CA SER A 104 19.57 -18.43 9.99
C SER A 104 20.55 -18.21 11.15
N GLY A 105 20.26 -17.28 12.06
CA GLY A 105 21.17 -16.88 13.14
C GLY A 105 22.21 -15.82 12.75
N ASP A 106 22.26 -15.40 11.47
CA ASP A 106 23.29 -14.53 10.90
C ASP A 106 22.94 -13.03 10.98
N TYR A 107 22.45 -12.59 12.13
CA TYR A 107 21.89 -11.24 12.29
C TYR A 107 22.68 -10.34 13.26
N SER A 108 23.90 -10.75 13.65
CA SER A 108 24.77 -9.98 14.57
C SER A 108 25.24 -8.64 13.97
N ASP A 109 25.39 -8.58 12.65
CA ASP A 109 25.69 -7.38 11.86
C ASP A 109 24.74 -7.33 10.66
N LEU A 110 23.46 -7.13 10.97
CA LEU A 110 22.36 -7.24 10.01
C LEU A 110 22.52 -6.23 8.88
N LYS A 111 22.93 -5.00 9.21
CA LYS A 111 23.10 -3.97 8.20
C LYS A 111 24.14 -4.35 7.15
N ASN A 112 25.33 -4.79 7.58
CA ASN A 112 26.39 -5.14 6.63
C ASN A 112 26.06 -6.41 5.84
N ALA A 113 25.34 -7.35 6.43
CA ALA A 113 24.84 -8.54 5.72
C ALA A 113 23.83 -8.18 4.61
N LEU A 114 22.94 -7.21 4.84
CA LEU A 114 21.91 -6.81 3.87
C LEU A 114 22.39 -5.86 2.78
N LEU A 115 23.35 -4.99 3.09
CA LEU A 115 23.76 -3.89 2.22
C LEU A 115 24.16 -4.30 0.79
N PRO A 116 24.91 -5.41 0.55
CA PRO A 116 25.26 -5.84 -0.80
C PRO A 116 24.03 -6.17 -1.66
N GLY A 117 23.11 -6.99 -1.13
CA GLY A 117 21.89 -7.40 -1.84
C GLY A 117 20.94 -6.22 -2.10
N VAL A 118 20.86 -5.29 -1.15
CA VAL A 118 20.11 -4.02 -1.34
C VAL A 118 20.70 -3.20 -2.47
N LYS A 119 22.04 -3.00 -2.52
CA LYS A 119 22.68 -2.22 -3.58
C LYS A 119 22.44 -2.83 -4.96
N GLU A 120 22.58 -4.15 -5.06
CA GLU A 120 22.31 -4.89 -6.29
C GLU A 120 20.84 -4.73 -6.74
N LEU A 121 19.89 -4.90 -5.82
CA LEU A 121 18.47 -4.70 -6.10
C LEU A 121 18.17 -3.28 -6.60
N VAL A 122 18.70 -2.26 -5.92
CA VAL A 122 18.50 -0.86 -6.31
C VAL A 122 19.05 -0.61 -7.72
N ASP A 123 20.25 -1.11 -8.01
CA ASP A 123 20.89 -0.92 -9.31
C ASP A 123 20.10 -1.59 -10.45
N ASN A 124 19.63 -2.82 -10.22
CA ASN A 124 18.82 -3.55 -11.18
C ASN A 124 17.47 -2.87 -11.44
N GLU A 125 16.79 -2.43 -10.39
CA GLU A 125 15.46 -1.81 -10.49
C GLU A 125 15.52 -0.41 -11.12
N VAL A 126 16.51 0.40 -10.75
CA VAL A 126 16.72 1.73 -11.34
C VAL A 126 17.06 1.61 -12.82
N LYS A 127 17.92 0.64 -13.19
CA LYS A 127 18.26 0.37 -14.60
C LYS A 127 17.00 -0.02 -15.39
N TYR A 128 16.25 -1.01 -14.91
CA TYR A 128 15.03 -1.48 -15.55
C TYR A 128 14.01 -0.35 -15.77
N ILE A 129 13.79 0.49 -14.77
CA ILE A 129 12.83 1.60 -14.86
C ILE A 129 13.31 2.72 -15.79
N SER A 130 14.61 2.97 -15.84
CA SER A 130 15.19 3.99 -16.74
C SER A 130 15.02 3.61 -18.22
N GLU A 131 14.92 2.32 -18.53
CA GLU A 131 14.61 1.82 -19.88
C GLU A 131 13.12 1.96 -20.25
N LEU A 132 12.23 2.05 -19.25
CA LEU A 132 10.78 2.07 -19.44
C LEU A 132 10.15 3.47 -19.42
N VAL A 133 10.79 4.43 -18.75
CA VAL A 133 10.23 5.74 -18.49
C VAL A 133 11.24 6.82 -18.86
N GLU A 134 10.86 7.67 -19.81
CA GLU A 134 11.67 8.80 -20.24
C GLU A 134 11.78 9.88 -19.15
N ASN A 135 12.88 10.64 -19.17
CA ASN A 135 13.13 11.79 -18.28
C ASN A 135 13.18 11.45 -16.77
N ILE A 136 13.68 10.26 -16.41
CA ILE A 136 13.95 9.90 -15.01
C ILE A 136 15.35 10.37 -14.58
N ASP A 137 15.41 10.99 -13.41
CA ASP A 137 16.67 11.23 -12.69
C ASP A 137 17.08 9.98 -11.90
N ALA A 138 17.74 9.05 -12.60
CA ALA A 138 18.12 7.74 -12.07
C ALA A 138 19.03 7.83 -10.84
N ASN A 139 19.98 8.78 -10.85
CA ASN A 139 20.91 8.99 -9.74
C ASN A 139 20.16 9.43 -8.48
N LYS A 140 19.23 10.37 -8.61
CA LYS A 140 18.43 10.86 -7.49
C LYS A 140 17.50 9.79 -6.94
N ILE A 141 16.93 8.93 -7.78
CA ILE A 141 16.13 7.78 -7.33
C ILE A 141 17.00 6.78 -6.58
N LYS A 142 18.17 6.42 -7.14
CA LYS A 142 19.13 5.50 -6.51
C LYS A 142 19.58 5.99 -5.14
N GLU A 143 19.96 7.27 -5.03
CA GLU A 143 20.37 7.87 -3.76
C GLU A 143 19.25 7.77 -2.71
N PHE A 144 18.03 8.16 -3.09
CA PHE A 144 16.88 8.11 -2.17
C PHE A 144 16.53 6.67 -1.76
N ALA A 145 16.56 5.73 -2.70
CA ALA A 145 16.37 4.31 -2.46
C ALA A 145 17.36 3.76 -1.43
N LEU A 146 18.65 4.10 -1.57
CA LEU A 146 19.69 3.67 -0.64
C LEU A 146 19.52 4.32 0.74
N GLN A 147 19.15 5.61 0.81
CA GLN A 147 18.86 6.30 2.08
C GLN A 147 17.67 5.65 2.81
N VAL A 148 16.61 5.28 2.07
CA VAL A 148 15.45 4.56 2.63
C VAL A 148 15.87 3.19 3.17
N ALA A 149 16.65 2.44 2.40
CA ALA A 149 17.12 1.13 2.83
C ALA A 149 18.01 1.22 4.07
N ASP A 150 18.96 2.17 4.10
CA ASP A 150 19.86 2.40 5.22
C ASP A 150 19.09 2.69 6.52
N TRP A 151 18.13 3.61 6.43
CA TRP A 151 17.25 3.93 7.54
C TRP A 151 16.46 2.71 8.03
N GLU A 152 15.95 1.89 7.12
CA GLU A 152 15.17 0.71 7.49
C GLU A 152 16.02 -0.37 8.15
N MET A 153 17.20 -0.67 7.59
CA MET A 153 18.14 -1.66 8.12
C MET A 153 18.56 -1.30 9.56
N LEU A 154 18.96 -0.04 9.79
CA LEU A 154 19.32 0.45 11.12
C LEU A 154 18.18 0.32 12.13
N ARG A 155 16.93 0.60 11.71
CA ARG A 155 15.77 0.46 12.58
C ARG A 155 15.48 -0.99 12.95
N ILE A 156 15.61 -1.92 11.99
CA ILE A 156 15.40 -3.35 12.26
C ILE A 156 16.49 -3.86 13.21
N GLU A 157 17.75 -3.53 12.94
CA GLU A 157 18.89 -3.92 13.78
C GLU A 157 18.75 -3.39 15.22
N GLY A 158 18.41 -2.12 15.39
CA GLY A 158 18.16 -1.53 16.71
C GLY A 158 17.03 -2.22 17.48
N ARG A 159 15.97 -2.65 16.78
CA ARG A 159 14.86 -3.41 17.40
C ARG A 159 15.29 -4.80 17.82
N ILE A 160 16.05 -5.52 16.99
CA ILE A 160 16.60 -6.84 17.34
C ILE A 160 17.41 -6.74 18.63
N ASN A 161 18.32 -5.76 18.71
CA ASN A 161 19.15 -5.53 19.89
C ASN A 161 18.31 -5.21 21.14
N THR A 162 17.28 -4.38 20.98
CA THR A 162 16.35 -4.03 22.08
C THR A 162 15.59 -5.25 22.59
N VAL A 163 15.08 -6.10 21.68
CA VAL A 163 14.33 -7.31 22.04
C VAL A 163 15.25 -8.32 22.73
N LYS A 164 16.46 -8.54 22.24
CA LYS A 164 17.44 -9.46 22.85
C LYS A 164 17.91 -8.99 24.22
N ALA A 165 18.13 -7.69 24.39
CA ALA A 165 18.49 -7.14 25.70
C ALA A 165 17.39 -7.38 26.74
N LYS A 166 16.12 -7.38 26.32
CA LYS A 166 14.97 -7.67 27.19
C LYS A 166 14.74 -9.18 27.39
N TYR A 167 14.95 -9.99 26.36
CA TYR A 167 14.69 -11.43 26.36
C TYR A 167 15.94 -12.19 25.88
N PRO A 168 16.92 -12.47 26.76
CA PRO A 168 18.20 -13.06 26.37
C PRO A 168 18.12 -14.48 25.79
N TYR A 169 17.07 -15.23 26.12
CA TYR A 169 16.85 -16.62 25.69
C TYR A 169 15.73 -16.74 24.64
N ILE A 170 15.42 -15.66 23.92
CA ILE A 170 14.41 -15.69 22.87
C ILE A 170 14.87 -16.58 21.71
N ASP A 171 13.95 -17.36 21.15
CA ASP A 171 14.16 -18.12 19.93
C ASP A 171 14.00 -17.23 18.68
N GLU A 172 14.33 -17.77 17.51
CA GLU A 172 14.30 -17.04 16.26
C GLU A 172 12.88 -16.59 15.90
N GLU A 173 11.89 -17.45 16.14
CA GLU A 173 10.47 -17.15 15.87
C GLU A 173 9.95 -16.05 16.79
N GLY A 174 10.25 -16.12 18.10
CA GLY A 174 9.93 -15.06 19.04
C GLY A 174 10.62 -13.75 18.66
N LEU A 175 11.88 -13.81 18.21
CA LEU A 175 12.63 -12.62 17.79
C LEU A 175 12.00 -11.98 16.55
N VAL A 176 11.65 -12.76 15.51
CA VAL A 176 10.93 -12.25 14.34
C VAL A 176 9.59 -11.64 14.76
N SER A 177 8.83 -12.35 15.59
CA SER A 177 7.51 -11.91 16.05
C SER A 177 7.52 -10.61 16.86
N LEU A 178 8.60 -10.30 17.58
CA LEU A 178 8.71 -9.06 18.37
C LEU A 178 9.47 -7.94 17.65
N ALA A 179 10.56 -8.28 16.96
CA ALA A 179 11.39 -7.30 16.28
C ALA A 179 10.80 -6.88 14.93
N VAL A 180 10.19 -7.81 14.18
CA VAL A 180 9.71 -7.62 12.80
C VAL A 180 8.27 -8.18 12.61
N PRO A 181 7.27 -7.66 13.35
CA PRO A 181 5.93 -8.27 13.52
C PRO A 181 4.99 -8.14 12.31
N VAL A 182 5.47 -7.66 11.15
CA VAL A 182 4.61 -7.33 10.00
C VAL A 182 4.63 -8.42 8.94
N SER A 183 3.46 -8.77 8.41
CA SER A 183 3.32 -9.59 7.22
C SER A 183 3.41 -8.71 5.98
N LEU A 184 4.33 -9.01 5.06
CA LEU A 184 4.66 -8.15 3.92
C LEU A 184 4.17 -8.76 2.61
N GLU A 185 3.75 -7.92 1.67
CA GLU A 185 3.31 -8.33 0.32
C GLU A 185 2.27 -9.45 0.36
N MET A 186 1.39 -9.40 1.35
CA MET A 186 0.47 -10.49 1.63
C MET A 186 -0.52 -10.61 0.45
N PRO A 187 -0.57 -11.77 -0.23
CA PRO A 187 -1.49 -11.98 -1.32
C PRO A 187 -2.92 -12.03 -0.77
N VAL A 188 -3.84 -11.39 -1.47
CA VAL A 188 -5.27 -11.39 -1.13
C VAL A 188 -6.07 -11.62 -2.40
N ASP A 189 -6.94 -12.64 -2.36
CA ASP A 189 -7.87 -12.89 -3.45
C ASP A 189 -9.10 -11.98 -3.30
N GLY A 190 -9.18 -10.95 -4.13
CA GLY A 190 -10.25 -9.96 -4.06
C GLY A 190 -11.54 -10.35 -4.80
N ARG A 191 -11.64 -11.55 -5.37
CA ARG A 191 -12.73 -11.92 -6.28
C ARG A 191 -14.12 -11.87 -5.64
N LEU A 192 -14.23 -12.17 -4.34
CA LEU A 192 -15.47 -12.06 -3.57
C LEU A 192 -16.05 -10.63 -3.58
N LEU A 193 -15.20 -9.64 -3.80
CA LEU A 193 -15.58 -8.22 -3.81
C LEU A 193 -15.60 -7.62 -5.21
N GLY A 194 -15.51 -8.44 -6.28
CA GLY A 194 -15.36 -7.93 -7.65
C GLY A 194 -14.00 -7.26 -7.89
N LEU A 195 -13.01 -7.57 -7.04
CA LEU A 195 -11.66 -7.07 -7.16
C LEU A 195 -10.74 -8.11 -7.81
N SER A 196 -9.54 -7.69 -8.21
CA SER A 196 -8.51 -8.57 -8.76
C SER A 196 -8.21 -9.76 -7.84
N SER A 197 -7.94 -10.94 -8.40
CA SER A 197 -7.46 -12.11 -7.64
C SER A 197 -5.99 -12.01 -7.20
N MET A 198 -5.26 -11.01 -7.69
CA MET A 198 -3.82 -10.84 -7.48
C MET A 198 -3.51 -9.58 -6.66
N LEU A 199 -4.33 -9.24 -5.68
CA LEU A 199 -4.04 -8.10 -4.81
C LEU A 199 -2.87 -8.43 -3.88
N ARG A 200 -2.11 -7.39 -3.53
CA ARG A 200 -1.07 -7.45 -2.51
C ARG A 200 -1.21 -6.25 -1.58
N VAL A 201 -1.21 -6.54 -0.29
CA VAL A 201 -1.13 -5.53 0.78
C VAL A 201 0.34 -5.34 1.13
N ASP A 202 0.82 -4.10 1.12
CA ASP A 202 2.25 -3.80 1.38
C ASP A 202 2.72 -4.40 2.70
N ALA A 203 2.02 -4.08 3.79
CA ALA A 203 2.22 -4.71 5.07
C ALA A 203 0.96 -4.74 5.92
N SER A 204 0.86 -5.72 6.81
CA SER A 204 -0.21 -5.81 7.80
C SER A 204 0.32 -6.35 9.12
N TRP A 205 -0.31 -5.91 10.20
CA TRP A 205 -0.20 -6.55 11.51
C TRP A 205 -1.61 -6.99 11.92
N LEU A 206 -2.02 -8.13 11.36
CA LEU A 206 -3.37 -8.68 11.53
C LEU A 206 -3.79 -8.89 12.99
N PRO A 207 -2.93 -9.36 13.92
CA PRO A 207 -3.31 -9.48 15.33
C PRO A 207 -3.73 -8.15 15.96
N GLY A 208 -3.17 -7.03 15.48
CA GLY A 208 -3.56 -5.68 15.91
C GLY A 208 -4.69 -5.06 15.10
N GLY A 209 -5.13 -5.69 14.00
CA GLY A 209 -6.10 -5.10 13.07
C GLY A 209 -5.55 -3.91 12.26
N LEU A 210 -4.22 -3.86 12.05
CA LEU A 210 -3.55 -2.78 11.32
C LEU A 210 -3.16 -3.19 9.91
N ILE A 211 -3.40 -2.30 8.96
CA ILE A 211 -2.86 -2.38 7.60
C ILE A 211 -2.05 -1.14 7.26
N TYR A 212 -0.97 -1.34 6.52
CA TYR A 212 -0.04 -0.30 6.13
C TYR A 212 0.02 -0.21 4.60
N GLU A 213 0.09 1.03 4.10
CA GLU A 213 0.33 1.35 2.71
C GLU A 213 1.48 2.38 2.65
N ILE A 214 2.53 2.09 1.90
CA ILE A 214 3.61 3.06 1.66
C ILE A 214 3.20 4.00 0.52
N LYS A 215 3.57 5.27 0.63
CA LYS A 215 3.44 6.26 -0.44
C LYS A 215 4.65 7.17 -0.49
N THR A 216 5.09 7.49 -1.70
CA THR A 216 6.04 8.57 -1.95
C THR A 216 5.30 9.83 -2.39
N GLY A 217 5.89 11.00 -2.11
CA GLY A 217 5.31 12.29 -2.47
C GLY A 217 4.24 12.80 -1.49
N TYR A 218 3.28 13.54 -2.05
CA TYR A 218 2.29 14.29 -1.28
C TYR A 218 1.12 13.43 -0.80
N ARG A 219 0.52 13.84 0.32
CA ARG A 219 -0.72 13.27 0.84
C ARG A 219 -1.88 13.55 -0.11
N GLU A 220 -2.54 12.49 -0.56
CA GLU A 220 -3.73 12.55 -1.40
C GLU A 220 -4.88 11.77 -0.75
N LYS A 221 -6.11 12.25 -0.93
CA LYS A 221 -7.31 11.66 -0.28
C LYS A 221 -7.54 10.19 -0.66
N TRP A 222 -7.17 9.82 -1.89
CA TRP A 222 -7.39 8.47 -2.39
C TRP A 222 -6.48 7.42 -1.73
N HIS A 223 -5.40 7.81 -1.04
CA HIS A 223 -4.55 6.86 -0.33
C HIS A 223 -5.34 6.12 0.78
N LYS A 224 -6.18 6.84 1.53
CA LYS A 224 -7.06 6.21 2.54
C LYS A 224 -8.12 5.32 1.92
N LEU A 225 -8.63 5.72 0.76
CA LEU A 225 -9.62 4.94 0.02
C LEU A 225 -9.02 3.62 -0.49
N GLN A 226 -7.76 3.63 -0.91
CA GLN A 226 -7.03 2.42 -1.28
C GLN A 226 -6.88 1.46 -0.09
N VAL A 227 -6.50 2.00 1.07
CA VAL A 227 -6.40 1.24 2.33
C VAL A 227 -7.75 0.60 2.70
N ALA A 228 -8.87 1.31 2.51
CA ALA A 228 -10.20 0.75 2.73
C ALA A 228 -10.51 -0.45 1.82
N GLY A 229 -10.12 -0.39 0.54
CA GLY A 229 -10.24 -1.52 -0.37
C GLY A 229 -9.45 -2.74 0.08
N TYR A 230 -8.24 -2.54 0.62
CA TYR A 230 -7.45 -3.63 1.18
C TYR A 230 -8.05 -4.19 2.48
N ALA A 231 -8.57 -3.34 3.37
CA ALA A 231 -9.27 -3.77 4.58
C ALA A 231 -10.44 -4.69 4.23
N LEU A 232 -11.31 -4.27 3.31
CA LEU A 232 -12.44 -5.06 2.84
C LEU A 232 -11.98 -6.40 2.24
N ALA A 233 -10.95 -6.39 1.39
CA ALA A 233 -10.43 -7.61 0.78
C ALA A 233 -9.91 -8.60 1.85
N LEU A 234 -9.17 -8.13 2.85
CA LEU A 234 -8.73 -8.96 3.96
C LEU A 234 -9.88 -9.50 4.80
N GLU A 235 -10.84 -8.65 5.15
CA GLU A 235 -12.04 -9.04 5.92
C GLU A 235 -12.82 -10.15 5.19
N SER A 236 -12.88 -10.10 3.86
CA SER A 236 -13.60 -11.09 3.04
C SER A 236 -13.01 -12.50 3.04
N ILE A 237 -11.71 -12.61 3.34
CA ILE A 237 -10.97 -13.89 3.35
C ILE A 237 -10.72 -14.39 4.77
N TYR A 238 -10.37 -13.50 5.69
CA TYR A 238 -9.93 -13.87 7.03
C TYR A 238 -11.03 -13.74 8.09
N GLU A 239 -12.18 -13.14 7.74
CA GLU A 239 -13.31 -12.92 8.67
C GLU A 239 -12.87 -12.26 9.98
N ARG A 240 -11.91 -11.34 9.88
CA ARG A 240 -11.31 -10.61 11.01
C ARG A 240 -11.38 -9.11 10.77
N PRO A 241 -11.77 -8.31 11.77
CA PRO A 241 -11.85 -6.86 11.65
C PRO A 241 -10.50 -6.24 11.24
N VAL A 242 -10.54 -5.37 10.23
CA VAL A 242 -9.40 -4.52 9.84
C VAL A 242 -9.83 -3.06 9.96
N ASP A 243 -9.68 -2.52 11.16
CA ASP A 243 -10.26 -1.23 11.53
C ASP A 243 -9.28 -0.06 11.47
N ILE A 244 -7.97 -0.34 11.48
CA ILE A 244 -6.94 0.71 11.51
C ILE A 244 -6.10 0.67 10.24
N GLY A 245 -6.10 1.80 9.53
CA GLY A 245 -5.27 2.05 8.37
C GLY A 245 -4.10 2.96 8.72
N VAL A 246 -2.94 2.68 8.11
CA VAL A 246 -1.73 3.50 8.23
C VAL A 246 -1.20 3.79 6.83
N VAL A 247 -1.20 5.06 6.43
CA VAL A 247 -0.44 5.48 5.23
C VAL A 247 0.91 6.02 5.67
N VAL A 248 1.98 5.36 5.24
CA VAL A 248 3.37 5.74 5.52
C VAL A 248 3.91 6.56 4.36
N TYR A 249 4.03 7.87 4.57
CA TYR A 249 4.62 8.80 3.62
C TYR A 249 6.14 8.85 3.78
N VAL A 250 6.86 8.46 2.74
CA VAL A 250 8.32 8.48 2.71
C VAL A 250 8.77 9.48 1.65
N ASN A 251 9.52 10.50 2.08
CA ASN A 251 9.96 11.58 1.22
C ASN A 251 11.43 11.89 1.46
N ARG A 252 12.09 12.49 0.47
CA ARG A 252 13.42 13.08 0.64
C ARG A 252 13.35 14.23 1.66
N ALA A 253 14.36 14.34 2.50
CA ALA A 253 14.60 15.50 3.35
C ALA A 253 15.88 16.22 2.90
N VAL A 254 16.21 17.35 3.55
CA VAL A 254 17.51 18.02 3.33
C VAL A 254 18.66 17.10 3.72
N GLU A 255 18.49 16.37 4.84
CA GLU A 255 19.40 15.32 5.30
C GLU A 255 18.62 14.03 5.49
N GLY A 256 18.98 12.99 4.72
CA GLY A 256 18.34 11.68 4.76
C GLY A 256 16.88 11.68 4.30
N ILE A 257 16.01 11.04 5.08
CA ILE A 257 14.59 10.84 4.72
C ILE A 257 13.65 11.44 5.75
N ARG A 258 12.47 11.84 5.30
CA ARG A 258 11.33 12.20 6.14
C ARG A 258 10.26 11.13 6.03
N VAL A 259 9.93 10.53 7.17
CA VAL A 259 8.83 9.56 7.31
C VAL A 259 7.70 10.20 8.12
N ASN A 260 6.48 10.15 7.61
CA ASN A 260 5.28 10.59 8.32
C ASN A 260 4.19 9.53 8.18
N ARG A 261 3.46 9.24 9.27
CA ARG A 261 2.36 8.28 9.23
C ARG A 261 1.04 8.95 9.50
N ASP A 262 0.07 8.62 8.66
CA ASP A 262 -1.33 8.97 8.84
C ASP A 262 -2.05 7.71 9.31
N ILE A 263 -2.32 7.65 10.61
CA ILE A 263 -3.02 6.55 11.28
C ILE A 263 -4.48 6.97 11.43
N PHE A 264 -5.41 6.14 10.98
CA PHE A 264 -6.83 6.47 10.97
C PHE A 264 -7.71 5.23 11.06
N VAL A 265 -8.95 5.43 11.50
CA VAL A 265 -10.00 4.42 11.44
C VAL A 265 -10.44 4.25 9.98
N VAL A 266 -10.46 3.00 9.49
CA VAL A 266 -11.08 2.63 8.22
C VAL A 266 -12.59 2.65 8.38
N SER A 267 -13.14 3.87 8.41
CA SER A 267 -14.52 4.15 8.77
C SER A 267 -15.55 3.67 7.75
N ASP A 268 -16.82 3.66 8.16
CA ASP A 268 -17.99 3.45 7.29
C ASP A 268 -17.97 4.36 6.06
N ASP A 269 -17.61 5.65 6.20
CA ASP A 269 -17.48 6.58 5.06
C ASP A 269 -16.46 6.08 4.03
N LEU A 270 -15.27 5.65 4.48
CA LEU A 270 -14.23 5.18 3.56
C LEU A 270 -14.64 3.87 2.87
N ARG A 271 -15.32 2.97 3.59
CA ARG A 271 -15.81 1.70 3.07
C ARG A 271 -16.91 1.92 2.05
N SER A 272 -17.95 2.68 2.40
CA SER A 272 -19.06 3.01 1.50
C SER A 272 -18.57 3.70 0.23
N ARG A 273 -17.71 4.71 0.35
CA ARG A 273 -17.16 5.42 -0.82
C ARG A 273 -16.31 4.52 -1.71
N PHE A 274 -15.63 3.52 -1.16
CA PHE A 274 -14.87 2.57 -1.97
C PHE A 274 -15.81 1.64 -2.75
N LEU A 275 -16.83 1.11 -2.07
CA LEU A 275 -17.82 0.20 -2.66
C LEU A 275 -18.66 0.90 -3.75
N GLU A 276 -19.16 2.10 -3.46
CA GLU A 276 -19.88 2.95 -4.42
C GLU A 276 -19.04 3.18 -5.68
N LYS A 277 -17.78 3.61 -5.50
CA LYS A 277 -16.88 3.87 -6.63
C LYS A 277 -16.57 2.61 -7.43
N ARG A 278 -16.40 1.46 -6.77
CA ARG A 278 -16.23 0.17 -7.43
C ARG A 278 -17.45 -0.12 -8.31
N ASP A 279 -18.65 -0.02 -7.75
CA ASP A 279 -19.88 -0.40 -8.44
C ASP A 279 -20.20 0.54 -9.61
N GLU A 280 -19.97 1.85 -9.45
CA GLU A 280 -20.09 2.83 -10.54
C GLU A 280 -19.14 2.52 -11.69
N ILE A 281 -17.87 2.19 -11.39
CA ILE A 281 -16.88 1.83 -12.40
C ILE A 281 -17.27 0.52 -13.09
N GLN A 282 -17.72 -0.49 -12.34
CA GLN A 282 -18.15 -1.77 -12.91
C GLN A 282 -19.35 -1.58 -13.85
N MET A 283 -20.37 -0.85 -13.40
CA MET A 283 -21.54 -0.52 -14.20
C MET A 283 -21.14 0.17 -15.51
N LEU A 284 -20.26 1.18 -15.43
CA LEU A 284 -19.77 1.92 -16.58
C LEU A 284 -19.02 1.04 -17.59
N LEU A 285 -18.11 0.20 -17.11
CA LEU A 285 -17.30 -0.67 -17.98
C LEU A 285 -18.11 -1.80 -18.63
N LEU A 286 -19.16 -2.28 -17.96
CA LEU A 286 -20.07 -3.31 -18.47
C LEU A 286 -21.06 -2.75 -19.49
N LYS A 287 -21.56 -1.52 -19.30
CA LYS A 287 -22.33 -0.82 -20.35
C LYS A 287 -21.55 -0.67 -21.65
N GLY A 288 -20.23 -0.54 -21.56
CA GLY A 288 -19.32 -0.50 -22.71
C GLY A 288 -19.31 0.84 -23.46
N GLU A 289 -20.28 1.72 -23.20
CA GLU A 289 -20.36 3.08 -23.72
C GLU A 289 -19.17 3.93 -23.25
N GLU A 290 -18.64 4.75 -24.14
CA GLU A 290 -17.56 5.67 -23.79
C GLU A 290 -18.13 6.80 -22.90
N PRO A 291 -17.59 7.00 -21.67
CA PRO A 291 -18.10 8.03 -20.77
C PRO A 291 -17.79 9.41 -21.33
N ARG A 292 -18.70 10.38 -21.18
CA ARG A 292 -18.46 11.76 -21.63
C ARG A 292 -17.17 12.37 -21.06
N ILE A 293 -16.59 13.31 -21.81
CA ILE A 293 -15.49 14.14 -21.31
C ILE A 293 -16.03 14.98 -20.13
N PRO A 294 -15.35 15.04 -18.98
CA PRO A 294 -15.82 15.81 -17.83
C PRO A 294 -15.73 17.31 -18.11
N ASP A 295 -16.75 18.07 -17.70
CA ASP A 295 -16.77 19.55 -17.81
C ASP A 295 -15.58 20.20 -17.07
N LYS A 296 -15.12 19.57 -15.99
CA LYS A 296 -13.95 19.98 -15.20
C LYS A 296 -12.92 18.86 -15.16
N CYS A 297 -12.04 18.82 -16.16
CA CYS A 297 -10.95 17.85 -16.23
C CYS A 297 -9.89 18.09 -15.13
N PRO A 298 -9.48 17.08 -14.35
CA PRO A 298 -8.42 17.22 -13.36
C PRO A 298 -7.10 17.69 -13.98
N ARG A 299 -6.45 18.69 -13.36
CA ARG A 299 -5.16 19.23 -13.86
C ARG A 299 -4.06 18.18 -13.99
N LYS A 300 -4.07 17.16 -13.13
CA LYS A 300 -3.08 16.07 -13.11
C LYS A 300 -3.48 14.85 -13.98
N CYS A 301 -4.50 14.97 -14.84
CA CYS A 301 -4.96 13.85 -15.66
C CYS A 301 -3.92 13.44 -16.70
N LEU A 302 -3.34 12.25 -16.56
CA LEU A 302 -2.35 11.68 -17.49
C LEU A 302 -2.95 11.32 -18.86
N PHE A 303 -4.28 11.21 -18.95
CA PHE A 303 -4.98 10.83 -20.18
C PHE A 303 -5.54 12.02 -20.94
N ARG A 304 -5.15 13.25 -20.58
CA ARG A 304 -5.70 14.47 -21.19
C ARG A 304 -5.52 14.48 -22.70
N ASN A 305 -4.30 14.22 -23.18
CA ASN A 305 -3.96 14.20 -24.61
C ASN A 305 -4.81 13.16 -25.35
N ILE A 306 -4.85 11.94 -24.83
CA ILE A 306 -5.67 10.84 -25.39
C ILE A 306 -7.17 11.19 -25.39
N CYS A 307 -7.65 11.86 -24.34
CA CYS A 307 -9.06 12.22 -24.18
C CYS A 307 -9.49 13.38 -25.08
N LEU A 308 -8.59 14.33 -25.37
CA LEU A 308 -8.87 15.52 -26.17
C LEU A 308 -8.42 15.38 -27.63
N GLY A 309 -7.67 14.31 -27.97
CA GLY A 309 -7.11 14.12 -29.31
C GLY A 309 -5.94 15.05 -29.62
N GLU A 310 -5.23 15.50 -28.58
CA GLU A 310 -3.99 16.30 -28.67
C GLU A 310 -2.74 15.42 -28.77
#